data_AF-A0A0C9X6T4-F1
#
_entry.id   AF-A0A0C9X6T4-F1
#
_cell.length_a   1.000
_cell.length_b   1.000
_cell.length_c   1.000
_cell.angle_alpha   90.00
_cell.angle_beta   90.00
_cell.angle_gamma   90.00
#
_symmetry.space_group_name_H-M   'P 1'
#
loop_
_entity.id
_entity.type
_entity.pdbx_description
1 polymer ?
#
loop_
_entity_poly.entity_id
_entity_poly.type
_entity_poly.pdbx_seq_one_letter_code
_entity_poly.pdbx_strand_id
1 'polypeptide(L)'
;MKRGINVRTKAHALTNSFQELIEHYGYNSHTAPGEAEAELAMLNTQQIIDGVLSDDADTLLFGATHLIRNPNVKEDGDMIKIYTAQAIQSTLSLTAGGILLLALLCGGDYDPVGLRGCGMTTAYSLARASYGDDLLDAARTCTKPELEMFLEKWRKRLRTIFRYNDAGHLSRRQIALADHMSDSFPNLEVLLLYAKPLTSWSPGQKQPDTANWNPREVNLNKLAAICERSFTWGTSEGILSCFQEHVWPGMALHGLVKEANIDPTTVLASHIAGTITEGMFGLSSILRIVRRQKGGKKAIPGYRVEVQTGRLSSATQSGLRGLRTFSKKSIRKKEVLPGKMVVGIPSSVLERALPALVARFKKARKAKAGSVPTLTSTYKPILSKLLPVPGQSAAASGSSMENAIYID
;
A
#
# COMPACT_ATOMS: atom_id res chain seq x y z
N MET A 1 -0.87 -25.78 12.64
CA MET A 1 -2.11 -25.95 13.44
C MET A 1 -2.40 -24.59 14.07
N LYS A 2 -3.55 -23.96 13.77
CA LYS A 2 -3.93 -22.63 14.26
C LYS A 2 -5.18 -22.80 15.13
N ARG A 3 -5.16 -22.26 16.34
CA ARG A 3 -6.22 -22.47 17.37
C ARG A 3 -6.55 -23.96 17.62
N GLY A 4 -5.55 -24.83 17.64
CA GLY A 4 -5.74 -26.28 17.80
C GLY A 4 -6.33 -27.01 16.60
N ILE A 5 -6.53 -26.33 15.47
CA ILE A 5 -7.08 -26.90 14.23
C ILE A 5 -5.98 -27.01 13.18
N ASN A 6 -5.87 -28.17 12.54
CA ASN A 6 -5.08 -28.29 11.32
C ASN A 6 -5.80 -27.55 10.19
N VAL A 7 -5.38 -26.31 9.94
CA VAL A 7 -5.84 -25.51 8.80
C VAL A 7 -5.20 -26.05 7.52
N ARG A 8 -5.53 -27.30 7.16
CA ARG A 8 -5.44 -27.79 5.78
C ARG A 8 -6.81 -27.64 5.18
N THR A 9 -7.20 -26.39 4.93
CA THR A 9 -8.44 -26.11 4.22
C THR A 9 -8.25 -26.49 2.76
N LYS A 10 -9.17 -27.30 2.22
CA LYS A 10 -9.33 -27.50 0.78
C LYS A 10 -9.25 -26.14 0.09
N ALA A 11 -8.43 -26.02 -0.97
CA ALA A 11 -8.27 -24.78 -1.70
C ALA A 11 -9.65 -24.20 -2.03
N HIS A 12 -9.85 -22.91 -1.76
CA HIS A 12 -11.12 -22.26 -2.00
C HIS A 12 -11.49 -22.40 -3.49
N ALA A 13 -12.76 -22.61 -3.82
CA ALA A 13 -13.20 -22.89 -5.18
C ALA A 13 -12.80 -21.78 -6.20
N LEU A 14 -12.56 -20.57 -5.70
CA LEU A 14 -12.16 -19.42 -6.51
C LEU A 14 -10.64 -19.26 -6.68
N THR A 15 -9.81 -20.07 -6.02
CA THR A 15 -8.34 -19.88 -5.99
C THR A 15 -7.76 -19.79 -7.40
N ASN A 16 -8.03 -20.79 -8.25
CA ASN A 16 -7.48 -20.85 -9.60
C ASN A 16 -8.00 -19.70 -10.48
N SER A 17 -9.31 -19.41 -10.42
CA SER A 17 -9.90 -18.31 -11.19
C SER A 17 -9.35 -16.95 -10.76
N PHE A 18 -9.03 -16.78 -9.47
CA PHE A 18 -8.46 -15.54 -8.97
C PHE A 18 -6.98 -15.40 -9.32
N GLN A 19 -6.20 -16.50 -9.25
CA GLN A 19 -4.82 -16.53 -9.75
C GLN A 19 -4.76 -16.19 -11.24
N GLU A 20 -5.65 -16.77 -12.05
CA GLU A 20 -5.74 -16.46 -13.47
C GLU A 20 -6.10 -14.97 -13.72
N LEU A 21 -7.00 -14.40 -12.91
CA LEU A 21 -7.31 -12.96 -12.98
C LEU A 21 -6.09 -12.08 -12.68
N ILE A 22 -5.33 -12.42 -11.63
CA ILE A 22 -4.10 -11.73 -11.22
C ILE A 22 -3.06 -11.79 -12.35
N GLU A 23 -2.87 -12.96 -12.94
CA GLU A 23 -1.91 -13.19 -14.03
C GLU A 23 -2.28 -12.45 -15.31
N HIS A 24 -3.57 -12.45 -15.71
CA HIS A 24 -4.01 -11.69 -16.89
C HIS A 24 -3.95 -10.17 -16.66
N TYR A 25 -4.04 -9.70 -15.41
CA TYR A 25 -3.75 -8.32 -15.06
C TYR A 25 -2.24 -8.01 -15.09
N GLY A 26 -1.38 -9.01 -15.24
CA GLY A 26 0.07 -8.82 -15.33
C GLY A 26 0.77 -8.82 -13.97
N TYR A 27 0.08 -9.20 -12.88
CA TYR A 27 0.71 -9.43 -11.58
C TYR A 27 1.16 -10.88 -11.41
N ASN A 28 1.87 -11.14 -10.32
CA ASN A 28 2.36 -12.46 -9.95
C ASN A 28 1.57 -13.00 -8.77
N SER A 29 1.38 -14.32 -8.74
CA SER A 29 0.80 -15.03 -7.60
C SER A 29 1.82 -16.00 -7.03
N HIS A 30 1.84 -16.14 -5.71
CA HIS A 30 2.74 -17.04 -4.98
C HIS A 30 1.93 -17.83 -3.96
N THR A 31 2.18 -19.13 -3.88
CA THR A 31 1.54 -19.99 -2.87
C THR A 31 2.56 -20.29 -1.78
N ALA A 32 2.34 -19.71 -0.60
CA ALA A 32 3.16 -19.98 0.57
C ALA A 32 3.09 -21.48 0.96
N PRO A 33 4.19 -22.09 1.44
CA PRO A 33 4.16 -23.47 1.93
C PRO A 33 3.43 -23.60 3.28
N GLY A 34 3.30 -22.49 4.01
CA GLY A 34 2.60 -22.38 5.30
C GLY A 34 1.68 -21.17 5.32
N GLU A 35 1.87 -20.28 6.29
CA GLU A 35 1.06 -19.07 6.43
C GLU A 35 1.56 -17.96 5.52
N ALA A 36 0.63 -17.32 4.81
CA ALA A 36 0.95 -16.23 3.89
C ALA A 36 1.64 -15.06 4.61
N GLU A 37 1.28 -14.76 5.86
CA GLU A 37 1.87 -13.67 6.63
C GLU A 37 3.33 -13.93 7.02
N ALA A 38 3.65 -15.18 7.37
CA ALA A 38 5.02 -15.59 7.63
C ALA A 38 5.87 -15.55 6.35
N GLU A 39 5.30 -16.01 5.23
CA GLU A 39 5.95 -15.95 3.92
C GLU A 39 6.20 -14.49 3.49
N LEU A 40 5.22 -13.61 3.65
CA LEU A 40 5.33 -12.18 3.34
C LEU A 40 6.34 -11.47 4.24
N ALA A 41 6.39 -11.81 5.53
CA ALA A 41 7.42 -11.31 6.44
C ALA A 41 8.82 -11.75 6.01
N MET A 42 8.99 -13.00 5.57
CA MET A 42 10.25 -13.48 5.01
C MET A 42 10.62 -12.75 3.72
N LEU A 43 9.69 -12.59 2.77
CA LEU A 43 9.93 -11.82 1.55
C LEU A 43 10.35 -10.37 1.84
N ASN A 44 9.74 -9.74 2.83
CA ASN A 44 10.08 -8.37 3.22
C ASN A 44 11.44 -8.27 3.91
N THR A 45 11.77 -9.20 4.80
CA THR A 45 13.09 -9.24 5.48
C THR A 45 14.23 -9.59 4.52
N GLN A 46 13.97 -10.41 3.50
CA GLN A 46 14.91 -10.71 2.41
C GLN A 46 14.99 -9.59 1.35
N GLN A 47 14.27 -8.48 1.52
CA GLN A 47 14.23 -7.33 0.59
C GLN A 47 13.75 -7.68 -0.83
N ILE A 48 12.94 -8.74 -0.96
CA ILE A 48 12.28 -9.10 -2.23
C ILE A 48 11.05 -8.21 -2.45
N ILE A 49 10.40 -7.79 -1.37
CA ILE A 49 9.31 -6.79 -1.38
C ILE A 49 9.61 -5.68 -0.37
N ASP A 50 9.20 -4.45 -0.69
CA ASP A 50 9.45 -3.28 0.17
C ASP A 50 8.52 -3.21 1.39
N GLY A 51 7.32 -3.78 1.29
CA GLY A 51 6.36 -3.80 2.39
C GLY A 51 5.20 -4.75 2.16
N VAL A 52 4.49 -5.05 3.24
CA VAL A 52 3.36 -5.98 3.26
C VAL A 52 2.06 -5.21 3.43
N LEU A 53 1.10 -5.38 2.52
CA LEU A 53 -0.25 -4.84 2.67
C LEU A 53 -1.12 -5.85 3.42
N SER A 54 -1.57 -5.52 4.62
CA SER A 54 -2.44 -6.41 5.42
C SER A 54 -3.42 -5.65 6.31
N ASP A 55 -4.57 -6.30 6.57
CA ASP A 55 -5.54 -5.91 7.59
C ASP A 55 -5.24 -6.50 8.98
N ASP A 56 -4.17 -7.28 9.11
CA ASP A 56 -3.67 -7.78 10.38
C ASP A 56 -2.24 -7.32 10.64
N ALA A 57 -1.79 -7.44 11.89
CA ALA A 57 -0.45 -7.04 12.31
C ALA A 57 0.49 -8.26 12.50
N ASP A 58 0.01 -9.47 12.20
CA ASP A 58 0.73 -10.71 12.48
C ASP A 58 2.01 -10.85 11.63
N THR A 59 2.06 -10.20 10.48
CA THR A 59 3.30 -10.07 9.70
C THR A 59 4.46 -9.47 10.53
N LEU A 60 4.19 -8.52 11.43
CA LEU A 60 5.20 -7.95 12.34
C LEU A 60 5.69 -8.98 13.36
N LEU A 61 4.80 -9.87 13.81
CA LEU A 61 5.14 -10.97 14.72
C LEU A 61 6.06 -11.99 14.06
N PHE A 62 5.92 -12.20 12.74
CA PHE A 62 6.86 -12.98 11.93
C PHE A 62 8.10 -12.19 11.48
N GLY A 63 8.23 -10.92 11.88
CA GLY A 63 9.43 -10.10 11.65
C GLY A 63 9.39 -9.19 10.43
N ALA A 64 8.23 -8.96 9.80
CA ALA A 64 8.09 -7.95 8.75
C ALA A 64 8.58 -6.58 9.24
N THR A 65 9.28 -5.86 8.37
CA THR A 65 9.87 -4.55 8.68
C THR A 65 8.95 -3.39 8.30
N HIS A 66 8.07 -3.60 7.31
CA HIS A 66 7.15 -2.59 6.80
C HIS A 66 5.75 -3.20 6.61
N LEU A 67 4.80 -2.77 7.43
CA LEU A 67 3.38 -3.11 7.31
C LEU A 67 2.61 -1.89 6.81
N ILE A 68 1.94 -2.05 5.68
CA ILE A 68 0.99 -1.09 5.12
C ILE A 68 -0.40 -1.59 5.50
N ARG A 69 -1.20 -0.75 6.16
CA ARG A 69 -2.60 -1.07 6.42
C ARG A 69 -3.44 -0.84 5.19
N ASN A 70 -4.39 -1.73 4.96
CA ASN A 70 -5.38 -1.56 3.91
C ASN A 70 -6.09 -0.20 4.07
N PRO A 71 -5.98 0.73 3.09
CA PRO A 71 -6.53 2.06 3.25
C PRO A 71 -8.05 2.04 3.09
N ASN A 72 -8.76 2.71 3.99
CA ASN A 72 -10.17 2.99 3.77
C ASN A 72 -10.29 4.21 2.85
N VAL A 73 -10.26 3.97 1.53
CA VAL A 73 -10.25 5.05 0.51
C VAL A 73 -11.38 6.06 0.68
N LYS A 74 -12.54 5.66 1.24
CA LYS A 74 -13.66 6.58 1.51
C LYS A 74 -13.37 7.56 2.63
N GLU A 75 -12.70 7.11 3.69
CA GLU A 75 -12.43 7.90 4.90
C GLU A 75 -11.06 8.58 4.84
N ASP A 76 -10.05 7.84 4.39
CA ASP A 76 -8.64 8.24 4.38
C ASP A 76 -8.23 8.94 3.08
N GLY A 77 -9.00 8.80 2.00
CA GLY A 77 -8.64 9.33 0.68
C GLY A 77 -7.36 8.66 0.16
N ASP A 78 -6.36 9.46 -0.19
CA ASP A 78 -5.05 8.97 -0.63
C ASP A 78 -4.07 8.70 0.54
N MET A 79 -4.50 8.88 1.79
CA MET A 79 -3.64 8.61 2.96
C MET A 79 -3.54 7.12 3.23
N ILE A 80 -2.31 6.65 3.46
CA ILE A 80 -2.01 5.27 3.84
C ILE A 80 -1.32 5.26 5.20
N LYS A 81 -1.60 4.25 6.03
CA LYS A 81 -0.92 4.05 7.31
C LYS A 81 0.18 3.02 7.13
N ILE A 82 1.40 3.40 7.45
CA ILE A 82 2.59 2.54 7.37
C ILE A 82 3.18 2.41 8.78
N TYR A 83 3.39 1.18 9.20
CA TYR A 83 4.07 0.84 10.43
C TYR A 83 5.42 0.23 10.06
N THR A 84 6.50 0.87 10.50
CA THR A 84 7.84 0.32 10.32
C THR A 84 8.36 -0.25 11.62
N ALA A 85 9.13 -1.33 11.54
CA ALA A 85 9.79 -1.91 12.72
C ALA A 85 10.65 -0.86 13.44
N GLN A 86 11.30 0.04 12.70
CA GLN A 86 12.05 1.17 13.28
C GLN A 86 11.15 2.14 14.06
N ALA A 87 10.01 2.54 13.50
CA ALA A 87 9.07 3.42 14.18
C ALA A 87 8.50 2.74 15.44
N ILE A 88 8.14 1.46 15.34
CA ILE A 88 7.65 0.67 16.48
C ILE A 88 8.71 0.58 17.57
N GLN A 89 9.97 0.28 17.22
CA GLN A 89 11.07 0.24 18.18
C GLN A 89 11.28 1.59 18.86
N SER A 90 11.33 2.67 18.09
CA SER A 90 11.62 4.01 18.63
C SER A 90 10.47 4.61 19.46
N THR A 91 9.22 4.31 19.14
CA THR A 91 8.03 4.90 19.80
C THR A 91 7.47 4.02 20.90
N LEU A 92 7.49 2.69 20.73
CA LEU A 92 6.92 1.73 21.67
C LEU A 92 7.98 0.93 22.43
N SER A 93 9.27 1.07 22.09
CA SER A 93 10.35 0.25 22.65
C SER A 93 10.14 -1.25 22.46
N LEU A 94 9.50 -1.64 21.35
CA LEU A 94 9.20 -3.03 21.03
C LEU A 94 10.05 -3.54 19.87
N THR A 95 10.85 -4.56 20.17
CA THR A 95 11.60 -5.37 19.21
C THR A 95 10.74 -6.49 18.65
N ALA A 96 11.23 -7.24 17.65
CA ALA A 96 10.59 -8.47 17.20
C ALA A 96 10.43 -9.50 18.35
N GLY A 97 11.42 -9.62 19.23
CA GLY A 97 11.34 -10.45 20.43
C GLY A 97 10.27 -9.93 21.41
N GLY A 98 10.17 -8.62 21.60
CA GLY A 98 9.12 -8.00 22.40
C GLY A 98 7.72 -8.28 21.86
N ILE A 99 7.51 -8.17 20.54
CA ILE A 99 6.22 -8.48 19.90
C ILE A 99 5.90 -9.98 20.04
N LEU A 100 6.88 -10.87 19.86
CA LEU A 100 6.72 -12.30 20.14
C LEU A 100 6.25 -12.54 21.58
N LEU A 101 6.91 -11.89 22.55
CA LEU A 101 6.58 -12.06 23.96
C LEU A 101 5.16 -11.59 24.27
N LEU A 102 4.69 -10.51 23.63
CA LEU A 102 3.29 -10.08 23.74
C LEU A 102 2.33 -11.17 23.30
N ALA A 103 2.56 -11.79 22.14
CA ALA A 103 1.71 -12.87 21.62
C ALA A 103 1.70 -14.10 22.56
N LEU A 104 2.85 -14.46 23.14
CA LEU A 104 2.94 -15.58 24.08
C LEU A 104 2.26 -15.28 25.42
N LEU A 105 2.35 -14.05 25.92
CA LEU A 105 1.79 -13.68 27.23
C LEU A 105 0.30 -13.37 27.17
N CYS A 106 -0.14 -12.58 26.19
CA CYS A 106 -1.54 -12.16 26.07
C CYS A 106 -2.40 -13.13 25.27
N GLY A 107 -1.76 -14.08 24.59
CA GLY A 107 -2.40 -14.96 23.64
C GLY A 107 -2.33 -14.40 22.22
N GLY A 108 -2.31 -15.33 21.27
CA GLY A 108 -2.31 -15.08 19.84
C GLY A 108 -3.05 -16.18 19.10
N ASP A 109 -2.80 -16.29 17.81
CA ASP A 109 -3.57 -17.19 16.95
C ASP A 109 -3.28 -18.69 17.15
N TYR A 110 -2.11 -19.04 17.66
CA TYR A 110 -1.77 -20.43 17.98
C TYR A 110 -2.19 -20.83 19.40
N ASP A 111 -2.16 -19.87 20.32
CA ASP A 111 -2.57 -20.03 21.72
C ASP A 111 -3.38 -18.80 22.13
N PRO A 112 -4.72 -18.83 22.05
CA PRO A 112 -5.55 -17.67 22.35
C PRO A 112 -5.60 -17.33 23.85
N VAL A 113 -5.10 -18.22 24.71
CA VAL A 113 -5.12 -18.01 26.16
C VAL A 113 -3.84 -17.32 26.63
N GLY A 114 -2.69 -17.71 26.07
CA GLY A 114 -1.38 -17.26 26.53
C GLY A 114 -1.16 -17.57 28.01
N LEU A 115 -0.50 -16.66 28.72
CA LEU A 115 -0.33 -16.78 30.17
C LEU A 115 -1.57 -16.27 30.90
N ARG A 116 -2.38 -17.20 31.45
CA ARG A 116 -3.61 -16.87 32.18
C ARG A 116 -3.36 -15.81 33.26
N GLY A 117 -4.16 -14.74 33.23
CA GLY A 117 -4.08 -13.61 34.16
C GLY A 117 -3.05 -12.53 33.76
N CYS A 118 -2.24 -12.75 32.72
CA CYS A 118 -1.30 -11.76 32.23
C CYS A 118 -1.97 -10.80 31.24
N GLY A 119 -2.39 -9.64 31.74
CA GLY A 119 -2.96 -8.58 30.90
C GLY A 119 -1.91 -7.83 30.06
N MET A 120 -2.40 -7.07 29.06
CA MET A 120 -1.58 -6.30 28.12
C MET A 120 -0.58 -5.35 28.81
N THR A 121 -0.96 -4.66 29.88
CA THR A 121 -0.05 -3.74 30.59
C THR A 121 1.18 -4.46 31.16
N THR A 122 0.99 -5.64 31.75
CA THR A 122 2.08 -6.46 32.31
C THR A 122 2.95 -7.01 31.19
N ALA A 123 2.32 -7.57 30.15
CA ALA A 123 3.03 -8.14 29.01
C ALA A 123 3.87 -7.09 28.27
N TYR A 124 3.30 -5.91 28.00
CA TYR A 124 3.97 -4.80 27.35
C TYR A 124 5.15 -4.26 28.17
N SER A 125 5.04 -4.28 29.50
CA SER A 125 6.14 -3.88 30.37
C SER A 125 7.33 -4.85 30.27
N LEU A 126 7.07 -6.16 30.17
CA LEU A 126 8.11 -7.17 29.94
C LEU A 126 8.67 -7.14 28.53
N ALA A 127 7.81 -6.93 27.53
CA ALA A 127 8.19 -6.86 26.12
C ALA A 127 9.21 -5.74 25.84
N ARG A 128 9.09 -4.60 26.54
CA ARG A 128 10.03 -3.49 26.46
C ARG A 128 11.35 -3.71 27.22
N ALA A 129 11.41 -4.71 28.09
CA ALA A 129 12.59 -5.03 28.90
C ALA A 129 13.50 -6.07 28.21
N SER A 130 13.43 -6.18 26.88
CA SER A 130 14.19 -7.14 26.05
C SER A 130 14.05 -8.62 26.45
N TYR A 131 13.05 -8.95 27.26
CA TYR A 131 12.86 -10.30 27.77
C TYR A 131 12.49 -11.32 26.69
N GLY A 132 11.88 -10.82 25.62
CA GLY A 132 11.53 -11.60 24.45
C GLY A 132 12.69 -11.75 23.45
N ASP A 133 13.73 -10.91 23.54
CA ASP A 133 14.86 -10.96 22.60
C ASP A 133 15.70 -12.21 22.84
N ASP A 134 16.10 -12.45 24.09
CA ASP A 134 16.81 -13.67 24.51
C ASP A 134 16.02 -14.93 24.13
N LEU A 135 14.69 -14.88 24.26
CA LEU A 135 13.79 -16.00 23.94
C LEU A 135 13.73 -16.27 22.44
N LEU A 136 13.55 -15.22 21.63
CA LEU A 136 13.47 -15.33 20.18
C LEU A 136 14.80 -15.81 19.61
N ASP A 137 15.92 -15.30 20.12
CA ASP A 137 17.26 -15.75 19.71
C ASP A 137 17.45 -17.23 20.03
N ALA A 138 17.22 -17.66 21.28
CA ALA A 138 17.32 -19.07 21.66
C ALA A 138 16.39 -19.96 20.83
N ALA A 139 15.16 -19.54 20.55
CA ALA A 139 14.23 -20.29 19.71
C ALA A 139 14.75 -20.46 18.27
N ARG A 140 15.49 -19.47 17.75
CA ARG A 140 16.09 -19.47 16.42
C ARG A 140 17.37 -20.30 16.34
N THR A 141 18.22 -20.23 17.36
CA THR A 141 19.58 -20.77 17.30
C THR A 141 19.74 -22.14 17.96
N CYS A 142 19.02 -22.41 19.05
CA CYS A 142 19.16 -23.66 19.80
C CYS A 142 18.50 -24.87 19.11
N THR A 143 19.04 -26.04 19.40
CA THR A 143 18.34 -27.33 19.19
C THR A 143 17.20 -27.49 20.19
N LYS A 144 16.29 -28.46 19.95
CA LYS A 144 15.13 -28.68 20.83
C LYS A 144 15.53 -28.95 22.31
N PRO A 145 16.50 -29.83 22.61
CA PRO A 145 16.90 -30.09 23.99
C PRO A 145 17.57 -28.88 24.67
N GLU A 146 18.43 -28.15 23.95
CA GLU A 146 19.06 -26.93 24.45
C GLU A 146 18.03 -25.85 24.76
N LEU A 147 17.01 -25.72 23.89
CA LEU A 147 15.91 -24.78 24.07
C LEU A 147 15.07 -25.14 25.30
N GLU A 148 14.82 -26.42 25.57
CA GLU A 148 14.13 -26.85 26.80
C GLU A 148 14.89 -26.45 28.07
N MET A 149 16.21 -26.64 28.08
CA MET A 149 17.09 -26.20 29.18
C MET A 149 17.11 -24.66 29.32
N PHE A 150 17.18 -23.94 28.20
CA PHE A 150 17.10 -22.48 28.20
C PHE A 150 15.77 -22.01 28.78
N LEU A 151 14.65 -22.61 28.34
CA LEU A 151 13.31 -22.26 28.81
C LEU A 151 13.14 -22.48 30.31
N GLU A 152 13.79 -23.48 30.90
CA GLU A 152 13.77 -23.67 32.35
C GLU A 152 14.37 -22.46 33.10
N LYS A 153 15.55 -22.01 32.66
CA LYS A 153 16.23 -20.83 33.23
C LYS A 153 15.42 -19.55 32.97
N TRP A 154 14.89 -19.43 31.76
CA TRP A 154 14.03 -18.31 31.36
C TRP A 154 12.75 -18.25 32.20
N ARG A 155 12.05 -19.37 32.46
CA ARG A 155 10.87 -19.37 33.35
C ARG A 155 11.22 -18.94 34.77
N LYS A 156 12.35 -19.41 35.32
CA LYS A 156 12.81 -19.03 36.67
C LYS A 156 13.05 -17.52 36.77
N ARG A 157 13.70 -16.92 35.76
CA ARG A 157 13.90 -15.47 35.69
C ARG A 157 12.56 -14.73 35.59
N LEU A 158 11.61 -15.23 34.80
CA LEU A 158 10.29 -14.60 34.64
C LEU A 158 9.48 -14.65 35.94
N ARG A 159 9.48 -15.79 36.64
CA ARG A 159 8.85 -15.95 37.96
C ARG A 159 9.47 -14.99 38.99
N THR A 160 10.79 -14.82 38.95
CA THR A 160 11.50 -13.88 39.83
C THR A 160 11.07 -12.44 39.57
N ILE A 161 11.00 -12.04 38.29
CA ILE A 161 10.52 -10.70 37.89
C ILE A 161 9.08 -10.48 38.39
N PHE A 162 8.19 -11.44 38.20
CA PHE A 162 6.81 -11.35 38.68
C PHE A 162 6.69 -11.26 40.19
N ARG A 163 7.51 -12.03 40.92
CA ARG A 163 7.42 -12.11 42.38
C ARG A 163 7.99 -10.89 43.08
N TYR A 164 9.15 -10.41 42.65
CA TYR A 164 9.90 -9.37 43.38
C TYR A 164 9.81 -7.99 42.73
N ASN A 165 9.75 -7.93 41.40
CA ASN A 165 9.78 -6.70 40.61
C ASN A 165 10.99 -5.80 40.93
N ASP A 166 12.15 -6.39 41.21
CA ASP A 166 13.35 -5.66 41.68
C ASP A 166 13.87 -4.64 40.67
N ALA A 167 13.77 -4.96 39.38
CA ALA A 167 14.15 -4.06 38.30
C ALA A 167 13.11 -2.95 38.02
N GLY A 168 11.98 -2.95 38.72
CA GLY A 168 10.93 -1.94 38.60
C GLY A 168 10.21 -1.90 37.25
N HIS A 169 10.36 -2.94 36.41
CA HIS A 169 9.75 -2.97 35.08
C HIS A 169 8.22 -3.06 35.13
N LEU A 170 7.66 -3.71 36.16
CA LEU A 170 6.21 -3.85 36.31
C LEU A 170 5.64 -2.74 37.20
N SER A 171 4.38 -2.38 36.99
CA SER A 171 3.67 -1.41 37.84
C SER A 171 3.48 -1.89 39.28
N ARG A 172 3.38 -3.20 39.48
CA ARG A 172 3.30 -3.86 40.79
C ARG A 172 3.81 -5.30 40.67
N ARG A 173 4.11 -5.91 41.82
CA ARG A 173 4.37 -7.35 41.92
C ARG A 173 3.15 -8.15 41.45
N GLN A 174 3.41 -9.24 40.72
CA GLN A 174 2.41 -10.13 40.14
C GLN A 174 2.57 -11.54 40.72
N ILE A 175 2.44 -11.66 42.05
CA ILE A 175 2.71 -12.91 42.78
C ILE A 175 1.87 -14.07 42.25
N ALA A 176 0.59 -13.83 41.97
CA ALA A 176 -0.29 -14.84 41.39
C ALA A 176 0.18 -15.35 40.01
N LEU A 177 0.82 -14.51 39.19
CA LEU A 177 1.40 -14.95 37.91
C LEU A 177 2.66 -15.79 38.12
N ALA A 178 3.47 -15.44 39.12
CA ALA A 178 4.65 -16.23 39.47
C ALA A 178 4.26 -17.65 39.93
N ASP A 179 3.19 -17.76 40.72
CA ASP A 179 2.74 -19.02 41.34
C ASP A 179 1.99 -19.94 40.37
N HIS A 180 1.13 -19.37 39.52
CA HIS A 180 0.30 -20.16 38.61
C HIS A 180 0.91 -20.38 37.22
N MET A 181 2.14 -19.90 36.98
CA MET A 181 2.84 -20.17 35.72
C MET A 181 3.24 -21.64 35.66
N SER A 182 2.67 -22.38 34.71
CA SER A 182 3.03 -23.77 34.41
C SER A 182 4.48 -23.90 33.92
N ASP A 183 5.15 -25.01 34.24
CA ASP A 183 6.45 -25.37 33.66
C ASP A 183 6.37 -25.71 32.16
N SER A 184 5.16 -25.89 31.63
CA SER A 184 4.92 -26.04 30.19
C SER A 184 4.82 -24.71 29.42
N PHE A 185 4.88 -23.55 30.10
CA PHE A 185 4.80 -22.22 29.46
C PHE A 185 6.18 -21.65 29.08
N PRO A 186 6.38 -21.05 27.89
CA PRO A 186 5.46 -21.07 26.77
C PRO A 186 5.40 -22.47 26.17
N ASN A 187 4.28 -22.77 25.49
CA ASN A 187 4.20 -23.98 24.70
C ASN A 187 5.31 -23.96 23.63
N LEU A 188 6.19 -24.96 23.67
CA LEU A 188 7.38 -25.02 22.82
C LEU A 188 7.02 -25.04 21.33
N GLU A 189 5.99 -25.79 20.94
CA GLU A 189 5.56 -25.86 19.55
C GLU A 189 4.98 -24.51 19.08
N VAL A 190 4.24 -23.81 19.94
CA VAL A 190 3.72 -22.46 19.64
C VAL A 190 4.85 -21.45 19.48
N LEU A 191 5.85 -21.48 20.37
CA LEU A 191 7.04 -20.63 20.26
C LEU A 191 7.75 -20.87 18.92
N LEU A 192 7.92 -22.13 18.52
CA LEU A 192 8.59 -22.49 17.27
C LEU A 192 7.77 -22.11 16.03
N LEU A 193 6.43 -22.14 16.09
CA LEU A 193 5.58 -21.67 14.98
C LEU A 193 5.80 -20.18 14.67
N TYR A 194 6.05 -19.35 15.68
CA TYR A 194 6.39 -17.93 15.47
C TYR A 194 7.87 -17.71 15.16
N ALA A 195 8.78 -18.41 15.84
CA ALA A 195 10.22 -18.17 15.72
C ALA A 195 10.83 -18.78 14.44
N LYS A 196 10.29 -19.92 14.00
CA LYS A 196 10.72 -20.72 12.84
C LYS A 196 9.50 -21.16 12.00
N PRO A 197 8.71 -20.22 11.45
CA PRO A 197 7.54 -20.57 10.66
C PRO A 197 7.94 -21.34 9.39
N LEU A 198 7.05 -22.20 8.91
CA LEU A 198 7.22 -22.86 7.61
C LEU A 198 7.05 -21.84 6.48
N THR A 199 8.13 -21.57 5.77
CA THR A 199 8.23 -20.61 4.65
C THR A 199 9.06 -21.22 3.52
N SER A 200 9.12 -20.56 2.37
CA SER A 200 9.94 -21.03 1.24
C SER A 200 11.45 -21.09 1.52
N TRP A 201 11.91 -20.50 2.62
CA TRP A 201 13.29 -20.58 3.11
C TRP A 201 13.52 -21.69 4.15
N SER A 202 12.46 -22.43 4.54
CA SER A 202 12.60 -23.55 5.45
C SER A 202 13.33 -24.74 4.80
N PRO A 203 14.03 -25.59 5.58
CA PRO A 203 14.71 -26.77 5.06
C PRO A 203 13.77 -27.67 4.23
N GLY A 204 14.22 -28.08 3.04
CA GLY A 204 13.45 -28.91 2.12
C GLY A 204 12.41 -28.18 1.27
N GLN A 205 12.24 -26.86 1.44
CA GLN A 205 11.42 -26.04 0.54
C GLN A 205 12.23 -25.51 -0.64
N LYS A 206 11.52 -25.22 -1.74
CA LYS A 206 12.10 -24.53 -2.90
C LYS A 206 11.78 -23.03 -2.78
N GLN A 207 12.82 -22.21 -2.87
CA GLN A 207 12.65 -20.76 -2.91
C GLN A 207 11.88 -20.33 -4.18
N PRO A 208 11.02 -19.30 -4.09
CA PRO A 208 10.33 -18.79 -5.26
C PRO A 208 11.32 -18.21 -6.27
N ASP A 209 11.03 -18.39 -7.56
CA ASP A 209 11.72 -17.64 -8.62
C ASP A 209 11.11 -16.25 -8.71
N THR A 210 11.79 -15.28 -8.10
CA THR A 210 11.33 -13.90 -7.99
C THR A 210 11.90 -12.98 -9.07
N ALA A 211 12.75 -13.50 -9.97
CA ALA A 211 13.36 -12.69 -11.04
C ALA A 211 12.30 -12.05 -11.95
N ASN A 212 11.16 -12.74 -12.10
CA ASN A 212 10.02 -12.29 -12.90
C ASN A 212 8.93 -11.59 -12.07
N TRP A 213 9.19 -11.26 -10.81
CA TRP A 213 8.21 -10.57 -9.93
C TRP A 213 8.05 -9.08 -10.24
N ASN A 214 8.05 -8.75 -11.52
CA ASN A 214 7.83 -7.42 -12.04
C ASN A 214 6.43 -7.32 -12.64
N PRO A 215 5.73 -6.19 -12.50
CA PRO A 215 4.49 -5.95 -13.23
C PRO A 215 4.69 -6.14 -14.74
N ARG A 216 3.82 -6.96 -15.33
CA ARG A 216 3.79 -7.27 -16.76
C ARG A 216 2.69 -6.46 -17.44
N GLU A 217 2.66 -6.53 -18.76
CA GLU A 217 1.58 -5.89 -19.53
C GLU A 217 0.24 -6.60 -19.29
N VAL A 218 -0.81 -5.81 -19.11
CA VAL A 218 -2.17 -6.32 -18.92
C VAL A 218 -2.64 -7.00 -20.20
N ASN A 219 -3.05 -8.26 -20.08
CA ASN A 219 -3.62 -9.02 -21.18
C ASN A 219 -5.13 -8.76 -21.26
N LEU A 220 -5.53 -7.67 -21.93
CA LEU A 220 -6.93 -7.22 -21.98
C LEU A 220 -7.88 -8.27 -22.56
N ASN A 221 -7.47 -9.02 -23.57
CA ASN A 221 -8.30 -10.03 -24.22
C ASN A 221 -8.57 -11.21 -23.28
N LYS A 222 -7.54 -11.78 -22.62
CA LYS A 222 -7.76 -12.86 -21.65
C LYS A 222 -8.46 -12.35 -20.40
N LEU A 223 -8.15 -11.14 -19.94
CA LEU A 223 -8.83 -10.50 -18.81
C LEU A 223 -10.33 -10.29 -19.09
N ALA A 224 -10.70 -9.88 -20.30
CA ALA A 224 -12.08 -9.75 -20.72
C ALA A 224 -12.79 -11.11 -20.75
N ALA A 225 -12.13 -12.15 -21.31
CA ALA A 225 -12.69 -13.49 -21.39
C ALA A 225 -12.98 -14.09 -20.00
N ILE A 226 -12.06 -13.93 -19.03
CA ILE A 226 -12.31 -14.38 -17.65
C ILE A 226 -13.43 -13.58 -17.00
N CYS A 227 -13.50 -12.27 -17.25
CA CYS A 227 -14.56 -11.45 -16.68
C CYS A 227 -15.95 -11.81 -17.22
N GLU A 228 -16.05 -12.09 -18.52
CA GLU A 228 -17.28 -12.53 -19.19
C GLU A 228 -17.85 -13.80 -18.58
N ARG A 229 -17.02 -14.82 -18.36
CA ARG A 229 -17.49 -16.08 -17.76
C ARG A 229 -17.77 -15.93 -16.26
N SER A 230 -16.95 -15.16 -15.53
CA SER A 230 -16.94 -15.18 -14.06
C SER A 230 -17.86 -14.16 -13.39
N PHE A 231 -18.13 -12.99 -14.01
CA PHE A 231 -18.91 -11.94 -13.36
C PHE A 231 -20.36 -11.85 -13.86
N THR A 232 -21.26 -11.44 -12.98
CA THR A 232 -22.68 -11.19 -13.31
C THR A 232 -22.86 -10.04 -14.29
N TRP A 233 -21.93 -9.09 -14.35
CA TRP A 233 -21.89 -7.97 -15.30
C TRP A 233 -21.11 -8.28 -16.59
N GLY A 234 -20.79 -9.54 -16.85
CA GLY A 234 -19.95 -9.99 -17.97
C GLY A 234 -20.54 -9.84 -19.38
N THR A 235 -21.40 -8.85 -19.67
CA THR A 235 -21.77 -8.50 -21.05
C THR A 235 -20.69 -7.64 -21.70
N SER A 236 -20.68 -7.55 -23.03
CA SER A 236 -19.75 -6.66 -23.75
C SER A 236 -19.78 -5.21 -23.25
N GLU A 237 -20.98 -4.64 -23.10
CA GLU A 237 -21.15 -3.28 -22.56
C GLU A 237 -20.70 -3.17 -21.09
N GLY A 238 -21.03 -4.17 -20.25
CA GLY A 238 -20.68 -4.18 -18.84
C GLY A 238 -19.17 -4.27 -18.62
N ILE A 239 -18.48 -5.13 -19.39
CA ILE A 239 -17.03 -5.28 -19.35
C ILE A 239 -16.34 -4.01 -19.82
N LEU A 240 -16.77 -3.42 -20.94
CA LEU A 240 -16.19 -2.16 -21.43
C LEU A 240 -16.36 -1.03 -20.42
N SER A 241 -17.55 -0.89 -19.84
CA SER A 241 -17.81 0.11 -18.79
C SER A 241 -16.93 -0.12 -17.56
N CYS A 242 -16.83 -1.37 -17.08
CA CYS A 242 -16.02 -1.73 -15.91
C CYS A 242 -14.53 -1.48 -16.17
N PHE A 243 -14.04 -1.87 -17.35
CA PHE A 243 -12.63 -1.70 -17.71
C PHE A 243 -12.27 -0.23 -17.88
N GLN A 244 -13.15 0.57 -18.47
CA GLN A 244 -12.95 2.02 -18.57
C GLN A 244 -12.87 2.70 -17.19
N GLU A 245 -13.65 2.22 -16.21
CA GLU A 245 -13.69 2.81 -14.87
C GLU A 245 -12.56 2.31 -13.96
N HIS A 246 -12.18 1.04 -14.05
CA HIS A 246 -11.31 0.40 -13.05
C HIS A 246 -10.00 -0.18 -13.59
N VAL A 247 -9.91 -0.54 -14.88
CA VAL A 247 -8.74 -1.22 -15.45
C VAL A 247 -7.85 -0.23 -16.21
N TRP A 248 -8.42 0.47 -17.19
CA TRP A 248 -7.67 1.36 -18.08
C TRP A 248 -7.00 2.54 -17.37
N PRO A 249 -7.57 3.16 -16.31
CA PRO A 249 -6.85 4.17 -15.53
C PRO A 249 -5.55 3.62 -14.90
N GLY A 250 -5.60 2.40 -14.36
CA GLY A 250 -4.44 1.71 -13.81
C GLY A 250 -3.40 1.38 -14.88
N MET A 251 -3.84 0.91 -16.05
CA MET A 251 -2.96 0.69 -17.21
C MET A 251 -2.26 1.97 -17.66
N ALA A 252 -2.99 3.10 -17.68
CA ALA A 252 -2.44 4.39 -18.05
C ALA A 252 -1.32 4.82 -17.10
N LEU A 253 -1.54 4.64 -15.80
CA LEU A 253 -0.54 4.91 -14.77
C LEU A 253 0.66 3.96 -14.90
N HIS A 254 0.42 2.67 -15.06
CA HIS A 254 1.46 1.65 -15.20
C HIS A 254 2.38 1.91 -16.40
N GLY A 255 1.80 2.21 -17.57
CA GLY A 255 2.57 2.58 -18.76
C GLY A 255 3.45 3.80 -18.50
N LEU A 256 2.91 4.84 -17.87
CA LEU A 256 3.69 6.04 -17.52
C LEU A 256 4.81 5.78 -16.51
N VAL A 257 4.60 4.89 -15.53
CA VAL A 257 5.64 4.52 -14.56
C VAL A 257 6.77 3.75 -15.23
N LYS A 258 6.43 2.79 -16.13
CA LYS A 258 7.42 2.06 -16.93
C LYS A 258 8.29 3.04 -17.71
N GLU A 259 7.69 4.00 -18.40
CA GLU A 259 8.39 5.03 -19.16
C GLU A 259 9.22 5.97 -18.28
N ALA A 260 8.71 6.37 -17.11
CA ALA A 260 9.44 7.21 -16.14
C ALA A 260 10.72 6.52 -15.61
N ASN A 261 10.74 5.19 -15.61
CA ASN A 261 11.85 4.39 -15.10
C ASN A 261 12.84 3.95 -16.20
N ILE A 262 12.60 4.27 -17.47
CA ILE A 262 13.50 3.98 -18.58
C ILE A 262 14.36 5.23 -18.88
N ASP A 263 15.65 5.03 -19.15
CA ASP A 263 16.56 6.08 -19.63
C ASP A 263 16.00 6.73 -20.93
N PRO A 264 15.87 8.07 -21.03
CA PRO A 264 15.25 8.75 -22.18
C PRO A 264 15.80 8.35 -23.56
N THR A 265 17.05 7.93 -23.62
CA THR A 265 17.75 7.49 -24.82
C THR A 265 17.16 6.19 -25.41
N THR A 266 16.69 5.29 -24.56
CA THR A 266 16.13 3.99 -24.96
C THR A 266 14.67 4.10 -25.41
N VAL A 267 13.92 5.06 -24.84
CA VAL A 267 12.52 5.35 -25.21
C VAL A 267 12.42 5.92 -26.63
N LEU A 268 13.40 6.73 -27.05
CA LEU A 268 13.43 7.28 -28.41
C LEU A 268 13.63 6.17 -29.45
N ALA A 269 14.47 5.18 -29.16
CA ALA A 269 14.74 4.04 -30.03
C ALA A 269 13.51 3.14 -30.21
N SER A 270 12.76 2.84 -29.14
CA SER A 270 11.52 2.06 -29.21
C SER A 270 10.37 2.81 -29.89
N HIS A 271 10.30 4.14 -29.72
CA HIS A 271 9.31 4.98 -30.39
C HIS A 271 9.55 5.07 -31.90
N ILE A 272 10.82 5.12 -32.33
CA ILE A 272 11.21 5.12 -33.75
C ILE A 272 11.02 3.73 -34.39
N ALA A 273 11.19 2.65 -33.62
CA ALA A 273 11.07 1.28 -34.11
C ALA A 273 9.63 0.78 -34.35
N GLY A 274 8.60 1.56 -34.00
CA GLY A 274 7.21 1.30 -34.42
C GLY A 274 6.54 0.05 -33.81
N THR A 275 7.13 -0.63 -32.84
CA THR A 275 6.54 -1.78 -32.15
C THR A 275 5.53 -1.33 -31.08
N ILE A 276 4.41 -0.73 -31.51
CA ILE A 276 3.23 -0.62 -30.64
C ILE A 276 2.35 -1.84 -30.88
N THR A 277 2.40 -2.83 -30.00
CA THR A 277 1.51 -3.99 -30.07
C THR A 277 0.07 -3.58 -29.70
N GLU A 278 -0.92 -4.32 -30.24
CA GLU A 278 -2.33 -4.05 -29.97
C GLU A 278 -2.65 -4.24 -28.47
N GLY A 279 -3.45 -3.33 -27.90
CA GLY A 279 -3.86 -3.37 -26.49
C GLY A 279 -2.90 -2.71 -25.49
N MET A 280 -1.74 -2.21 -25.93
CA MET A 280 -0.83 -1.45 -25.06
C MET A 280 -1.30 -0.01 -24.82
N PHE A 281 -1.13 0.47 -23.58
CA PHE A 281 -1.13 1.89 -23.28
C PHE A 281 0.30 2.43 -23.35
N GLY A 282 0.57 3.36 -24.26
CA GLY A 282 1.88 3.99 -24.43
C GLY A 282 1.81 5.51 -24.35
N LEU A 283 2.96 6.19 -24.40
CA LEU A 283 3.04 7.66 -24.39
C LEU A 283 2.18 8.32 -25.49
N SER A 284 2.08 7.68 -26.66
CA SER A 284 1.25 8.13 -27.78
C SER A 284 -0.25 8.12 -27.47
N SER A 285 -0.70 7.37 -26.46
CA SER A 285 -2.08 7.38 -25.99
C SER A 285 -2.42 8.66 -25.21
N ILE A 286 -1.43 9.45 -24.77
CA ILE A 286 -1.63 10.68 -24.03
C ILE A 286 -1.80 11.86 -24.98
N LEU A 287 -2.98 12.47 -24.95
CA LEU A 287 -3.34 13.55 -25.88
C LEU A 287 -2.96 14.93 -25.33
N ARG A 288 -3.41 15.23 -24.10
CA ARG A 288 -3.17 16.54 -23.46
C ARG A 288 -3.47 16.53 -21.97
N ILE A 289 -2.88 17.49 -21.26
CA ILE A 289 -3.29 17.85 -19.90
C ILE A 289 -4.55 18.73 -19.97
N VAL A 290 -5.64 18.26 -19.36
CA VAL A 290 -6.92 18.97 -19.28
C VAL A 290 -6.86 20.04 -18.19
N ARG A 291 -6.45 19.63 -16.98
CA ARG A 291 -6.32 20.53 -15.83
C ARG A 291 -5.34 19.99 -14.80
N ARG A 292 -4.80 20.89 -13.98
CA ARG A 292 -4.06 20.52 -12.76
C ARG A 292 -5.06 20.17 -11.67
N GLN A 293 -4.79 19.10 -10.94
CA GLN A 293 -5.44 18.73 -9.70
C GLN A 293 -4.53 19.20 -8.56
N LYS A 294 -5.02 20.13 -7.74
CA LYS A 294 -4.29 20.55 -6.53
C LYS A 294 -4.30 19.38 -5.55
N GLY A 295 -3.17 19.16 -4.88
CA GLY A 295 -3.13 18.29 -3.72
C GLY A 295 -3.83 18.92 -2.53
N GLY A 296 -4.03 18.14 -1.46
CA GLY A 296 -4.58 18.58 -0.18
C GLY A 296 -4.15 17.61 0.92
N LYS A 297 -4.67 17.79 2.16
CA LYS A 297 -4.31 16.95 3.32
C LYS A 297 -4.49 15.43 3.06
N LYS A 298 -5.42 15.04 2.19
CA LYS A 298 -5.73 13.64 1.83
C LYS A 298 -5.69 13.36 0.33
N ALA A 299 -5.04 14.21 -0.46
CA ALA A 299 -5.04 14.09 -1.91
C ALA A 299 -3.67 14.39 -2.51
N ILE A 300 -3.15 13.46 -3.31
CA ILE A 300 -1.87 13.62 -3.98
C ILE A 300 -2.05 14.64 -5.13
N PRO A 301 -1.16 15.63 -5.28
CA PRO A 301 -1.23 16.57 -6.38
C PRO A 301 -1.04 15.85 -7.71
N GLY A 302 -1.81 16.23 -8.73
CA GLY A 302 -1.78 15.53 -10.01
C GLY A 302 -2.24 16.37 -11.19
N TYR A 303 -2.42 15.68 -12.31
CA TYR A 303 -2.97 16.22 -13.53
C TYR A 303 -4.11 15.34 -14.02
N ARG A 304 -5.16 15.97 -14.55
CA ARG A 304 -6.18 15.27 -15.32
C ARG A 304 -5.74 15.26 -16.77
N VAL A 305 -5.53 14.08 -17.32
CA VAL A 305 -4.95 13.85 -18.65
C VAL A 305 -5.99 13.18 -19.53
N GLU A 306 -6.20 13.73 -20.72
CA GLU A 306 -7.02 13.11 -21.76
C GLU A 306 -6.20 12.06 -22.49
N VAL A 307 -6.72 10.84 -22.57
CA VAL A 307 -6.05 9.70 -23.20
C VAL A 307 -6.94 9.03 -24.23
N GLN A 308 -6.34 8.46 -25.27
CA GLN A 308 -7.04 7.72 -26.31
C GLN A 308 -7.32 6.28 -25.87
N THR A 309 -8.55 5.80 -26.06
CA THR A 309 -9.01 4.47 -25.60
C THR A 309 -9.36 3.52 -26.73
N GLY A 310 -9.29 3.96 -27.99
CA GLY A 310 -9.71 3.14 -29.15
C GLY A 310 -9.06 1.75 -29.18
N ARG A 311 -7.72 1.69 -29.04
CA ARG A 311 -6.98 0.42 -29.00
C ARG A 311 -7.33 -0.45 -27.79
N LEU A 312 -7.61 0.16 -26.63
CA LEU A 312 -8.01 -0.55 -25.42
C LEU A 312 -9.40 -1.19 -25.58
N SER A 313 -10.33 -0.46 -26.20
CA SER A 313 -11.66 -0.95 -26.51
C SER A 313 -11.60 -2.14 -27.47
N SER A 314 -10.88 -2.01 -28.59
CA SER A 314 -10.74 -3.08 -29.58
C SER A 314 -10.09 -4.34 -28.98
N ALA A 315 -9.02 -4.18 -28.19
CA ALA A 315 -8.35 -5.29 -27.52
C ALA A 315 -9.22 -5.96 -26.43
N THR A 316 -10.06 -5.18 -25.75
CA THR A 316 -11.03 -5.75 -24.78
C THR A 316 -12.10 -6.56 -25.52
N GLN A 317 -12.64 -6.03 -26.63
CA GLN A 317 -13.68 -6.69 -27.42
C GLN A 317 -13.19 -7.97 -28.09
N SER A 318 -11.93 -8.05 -28.52
CA SER A 318 -11.38 -9.25 -29.16
C SER A 318 -11.31 -10.46 -28.23
N GLY A 319 -11.37 -10.25 -26.91
CA GLY A 319 -11.44 -11.32 -25.91
C GLY A 319 -12.83 -11.88 -25.65
N LEU A 320 -13.88 -11.19 -26.10
CA LEU A 320 -15.27 -11.54 -25.78
C LEU A 320 -15.81 -12.60 -26.73
N ARG A 321 -16.58 -13.55 -26.19
CA ARG A 321 -17.24 -14.63 -26.94
C ARG A 321 -18.74 -14.47 -27.04
N GLY A 322 -19.32 -13.46 -26.37
CA GLY A 322 -20.77 -13.25 -26.34
C GLY A 322 -21.50 -14.26 -25.46
N LEU A 323 -20.87 -14.73 -24.37
CA LEU A 323 -21.44 -15.76 -23.49
C LEU A 323 -22.64 -15.24 -22.68
N ARG A 324 -22.79 -13.92 -22.56
CA ARG A 324 -23.87 -13.28 -21.83
C ARG A 324 -24.52 -12.19 -22.68
N THR A 325 -25.84 -12.28 -22.84
CA THR A 325 -26.67 -11.25 -23.46
C THR A 325 -27.79 -10.89 -22.48
N PHE A 326 -27.69 -9.73 -21.81
CA PHE A 326 -28.78 -9.26 -20.94
C PHE A 326 -29.75 -8.38 -21.72
N SER A 327 -31.05 -8.58 -21.49
CA SER A 327 -32.14 -7.77 -22.04
C SER A 327 -32.18 -6.37 -21.40
N LYS A 328 -32.55 -5.37 -22.22
CA LYS A 328 -32.37 -3.91 -22.12
C LYS A 328 -32.86 -3.16 -20.85
N LYS A 329 -33.23 -3.81 -19.74
CA LYS A 329 -33.97 -3.15 -18.64
C LYS A 329 -33.16 -2.62 -17.44
N SER A 330 -31.83 -2.78 -17.34
CA SER A 330 -31.13 -2.47 -16.07
C SER A 330 -29.83 -1.65 -16.13
N ILE A 331 -29.38 -1.16 -17.29
CA ILE A 331 -28.11 -0.39 -17.32
C ILE A 331 -28.43 1.10 -17.41
N ARG A 332 -28.23 1.83 -16.30
CA ARG A 332 -28.08 3.29 -16.34
C ARG A 332 -26.92 3.59 -17.29
N LYS A 333 -27.21 4.08 -18.50
CA LYS A 333 -26.21 4.53 -19.47
C LYS A 333 -25.35 5.63 -18.85
N LYS A 334 -24.20 5.28 -18.26
CA LYS A 334 -23.02 6.14 -18.42
C LYS A 334 -22.62 5.96 -19.88
N GLU A 335 -22.74 7.01 -20.69
CA GLU A 335 -22.20 7.00 -22.05
C GLU A 335 -20.71 6.67 -21.96
N VAL A 336 -20.36 5.44 -22.35
CA VAL A 336 -18.98 5.05 -22.65
C VAL A 336 -18.55 5.94 -23.81
N LEU A 337 -17.78 6.99 -23.51
CA LEU A 337 -17.29 7.92 -24.53
C LEU A 337 -16.39 7.13 -25.50
N PRO A 338 -16.77 6.95 -26.77
CA PRO A 338 -15.97 6.19 -27.70
C PRO A 338 -14.67 6.96 -27.98
N GLY A 339 -13.54 6.28 -27.72
CA GLY A 339 -12.22 6.70 -28.19
C GLY A 339 -11.41 7.60 -27.26
N LYS A 340 -11.97 8.16 -26.18
CA LYS A 340 -11.21 8.98 -25.20
C LYS A 340 -11.70 8.83 -23.77
N MET A 341 -10.80 9.02 -22.80
CA MET A 341 -11.16 9.17 -21.38
C MET A 341 -10.23 10.16 -20.66
N VAL A 342 -10.59 10.57 -19.44
CA VAL A 342 -9.79 11.51 -18.63
C VAL A 342 -9.33 10.85 -17.33
N VAL A 343 -8.03 10.60 -17.22
CA VAL A 343 -7.39 9.92 -16.09
C VAL A 343 -6.73 10.91 -15.14
N GLY A 344 -6.71 10.62 -13.84
CA GLY A 344 -5.88 11.34 -12.87
C GLY A 344 -4.50 10.70 -12.78
N ILE A 345 -3.45 11.47 -13.03
CA ILE A 345 -2.06 11.00 -12.93
C ILE A 345 -1.31 11.84 -11.87
N PRO A 346 -0.60 11.22 -10.92
CA PRO A 346 0.23 11.93 -9.96
C PRO A 346 1.25 12.85 -10.63
N SER A 347 1.51 14.01 -10.01
CA SER A 347 2.40 15.01 -10.61
C SER A 347 3.82 14.47 -10.80
N SER A 348 4.33 13.72 -9.82
CA SER A 348 5.65 13.08 -9.85
C SER A 348 5.83 12.16 -11.04
N VAL A 349 4.82 11.35 -11.36
CA VAL A 349 4.85 10.41 -12.48
C VAL A 349 4.81 11.16 -13.81
N LEU A 350 3.86 12.08 -13.98
CA LEU A 350 3.70 12.76 -15.27
C LEU A 350 4.86 13.72 -15.57
N GLU A 351 5.40 14.39 -14.56
CA GLU A 351 6.54 15.30 -14.72
C GLU A 351 7.82 14.56 -15.09
N ARG A 352 7.98 13.33 -14.60
CA ARG A 352 9.11 12.46 -14.95
C ARG A 352 8.96 11.82 -16.33
N ALA A 353 7.78 11.28 -16.63
CA ALA A 353 7.53 10.59 -17.90
C ALA A 353 7.37 11.55 -19.10
N LEU A 354 6.74 12.72 -18.89
CA LEU A 354 6.37 13.66 -19.96
C LEU A 354 6.68 15.13 -19.58
N PRO A 355 7.95 15.47 -19.28
CA PRO A 355 8.33 16.81 -18.82
C PRO A 355 7.97 17.91 -19.82
N ALA A 356 8.13 17.66 -21.13
CA ALA A 356 7.82 18.63 -22.20
C ALA A 356 6.31 18.96 -22.27
N LEU A 357 5.45 17.95 -22.09
CA LEU A 357 4.00 18.15 -22.06
C LEU A 357 3.58 19.02 -20.88
N VAL A 358 4.16 18.76 -19.70
CA VAL A 358 3.92 19.56 -18.50
C VAL A 358 4.42 21.00 -18.67
N ALA A 359 5.61 21.19 -19.23
CA ALA A 359 6.18 22.51 -19.49
C ALA A 359 5.28 23.33 -20.44
N ARG A 360 4.82 22.73 -21.53
CA ARG A 360 3.89 23.35 -22.48
C ARG A 360 2.58 23.75 -21.80
N PHE A 361 2.01 22.87 -20.97
CA PHE A 361 0.79 23.17 -20.21
C PHE A 361 0.99 24.35 -19.23
N LYS A 362 2.11 24.36 -18.48
CA LYS A 362 2.45 25.44 -17.54
C LYS A 362 2.63 26.78 -18.27
N LYS A 363 3.32 26.79 -19.43
CA LYS A 363 3.51 28.00 -20.25
C LYS A 363 2.19 28.56 -20.77
N ALA A 364 1.32 27.71 -21.30
CA ALA A 364 -0.01 28.11 -21.79
C ALA A 364 -0.89 28.71 -20.69
N ARG A 365 -0.82 28.19 -19.45
CA ARG A 365 -1.53 28.77 -18.31
C ARG A 365 -0.98 30.13 -17.87
N LYS A 366 0.33 30.32 -17.88
CA LYS A 366 0.94 31.63 -17.58
C LYS A 366 0.52 32.69 -18.60
N ALA A 367 0.50 32.36 -19.89
CA ALA A 367 0.02 33.26 -20.94
C ALA A 367 -1.46 33.66 -20.77
N LYS A 368 -2.31 32.73 -20.30
CA LYS A 368 -3.71 33.02 -19.96
C LYS A 368 -3.89 33.83 -18.67
N ALA A 369 -2.98 33.72 -17.70
CA ALA A 369 -3.03 34.51 -16.47
C ALA A 369 -2.51 35.94 -16.66
N GLY A 370 -1.60 36.15 -17.62
CA GLY A 370 -1.09 37.47 -18.00
C GLY A 370 -1.95 38.25 -19.01
N SER A 371 -3.06 37.67 -19.50
CA SER A 371 -4.01 38.32 -20.41
C SER A 371 -5.31 38.67 -19.69
N VAL A 372 -5.24 39.65 -18.78
CA VAL A 372 -6.43 40.44 -18.42
C VAL A 372 -6.62 41.48 -19.53
N PRO A 373 -7.77 41.56 -20.23
CA PRO A 373 -8.00 42.64 -21.17
C PRO A 373 -8.13 43.94 -20.39
N THR A 374 -7.27 44.90 -20.66
CA THR A 374 -7.50 46.31 -20.30
C THR A 374 -8.76 46.74 -21.05
N LEU A 375 -9.92 46.65 -20.42
CA LEU A 375 -11.12 47.34 -20.88
C LEU A 375 -10.84 48.83 -20.78
N THR A 376 -10.51 49.45 -21.92
CA THR A 376 -10.64 50.88 -22.13
C THR A 376 -12.10 51.26 -21.93
N SER A 377 -12.47 51.59 -20.71
CA SER A 377 -13.73 52.28 -20.43
C SER A 377 -13.53 53.76 -20.77
N THR A 378 -14.08 54.17 -21.91
CA THR A 378 -14.35 55.56 -22.22
C THR A 378 -15.46 56.06 -21.29
N TYR A 379 -15.07 56.64 -20.16
CA TYR A 379 -15.97 57.46 -19.35
C TYR A 379 -15.42 58.89 -19.31
N LYS A 380 -16.14 59.83 -19.93
CA LYS A 380 -15.88 61.28 -19.83
C LYS A 380 -16.75 61.84 -18.70
N PRO A 381 -16.19 62.43 -17.64
CA PRO A 381 -16.98 63.16 -16.65
C PRO A 381 -17.47 64.48 -17.25
N ILE A 382 -18.76 64.76 -17.10
CA ILE A 382 -19.38 66.06 -17.38
C ILE A 382 -19.56 66.79 -16.02
N LEU A 383 -19.02 68.02 -15.97
CA LEU A 383 -19.28 69.13 -15.02
C LEU A 383 -18.69 69.10 -13.58
N SER A 384 -17.50 69.71 -13.49
CA SER A 384 -17.10 70.96 -12.79
C SER A 384 -17.58 71.36 -11.38
N LYS A 385 -16.57 71.85 -10.60
CA LYS A 385 -16.59 72.71 -9.38
C LYS A 385 -16.92 71.93 -8.09
N LEU A 386 -16.09 71.89 -7.04
CA LEU A 386 -15.34 72.95 -6.37
C LEU A 386 -14.04 72.40 -5.71
N LEU A 387 -13.00 73.22 -5.72
CA LEU A 387 -11.76 73.16 -4.91
C LEU A 387 -12.07 73.29 -3.39
N PRO A 388 -11.16 72.98 -2.42
CA PRO A 388 -9.72 73.29 -2.48
C PRO A 388 -8.69 72.29 -1.88
N VAL A 389 -7.43 72.52 -2.28
CA VAL A 389 -6.13 72.03 -1.73
C VAL A 389 -5.73 72.90 -0.50
N PRO A 390 -4.58 72.75 0.24
CA PRO A 390 -3.68 71.62 0.59
C PRO A 390 -3.38 71.50 2.13
N GLY A 391 -2.69 70.44 2.57
CA GLY A 391 -2.12 70.35 3.94
C GLY A 391 -1.17 69.17 4.24
N GLN A 392 0.13 69.41 4.02
CA GLN A 392 1.38 68.93 4.68
C GLN A 392 1.52 67.57 5.44
N SER A 393 2.53 66.80 4.98
CA SER A 393 3.76 66.35 5.71
C SER A 393 3.82 65.06 6.58
N ALA A 394 5.00 64.39 6.41
CA ALA A 394 5.75 63.43 7.26
C ALA A 394 5.32 61.93 7.21
N ALA A 395 6.10 61.00 6.62
CA ALA A 395 7.44 60.45 6.96
C ALA A 395 7.41 59.31 8.02
N ALA A 396 7.79 58.08 7.60
CA ALA A 396 8.36 56.93 8.35
C ALA A 396 8.02 55.62 7.59
N SER A 397 8.92 54.96 6.85
CA SER A 397 10.04 54.05 7.22
C SER A 397 9.63 52.60 7.58
N GLY A 398 10.27 51.62 6.93
CA GLY A 398 10.40 50.20 7.33
C GLY A 398 9.38 49.26 6.69
N SER A 399 9.66 48.52 5.60
CA SER A 399 10.59 47.39 5.39
C SER A 399 10.24 46.09 6.13
N SER A 400 9.72 45.15 5.33
CA SER A 400 10.02 43.72 5.26
C SER A 400 9.62 42.73 6.38
N MET A 401 8.96 41.68 5.88
CA MET A 401 9.06 40.26 6.24
C MET A 401 8.31 39.77 7.48
N GLU A 402 7.21 39.08 7.18
CA GLU A 402 7.08 37.63 7.32
C GLU A 402 7.89 36.97 8.44
N ASN A 403 7.20 36.39 9.42
CA ASN A 403 7.23 34.94 9.59
C ASN A 403 6.03 34.48 10.44
N ALA A 404 5.19 33.68 9.81
CA ALA A 404 4.23 32.81 10.46
C ALA A 404 4.87 31.42 10.61
N ILE A 405 4.79 30.84 11.81
CA ILE A 405 4.92 29.39 12.02
C ILE A 405 3.76 29.00 12.92
N TYR A 406 2.83 28.21 12.39
CA TYR A 406 2.02 27.30 13.19
C TYR A 406 1.81 26.00 12.41
N ILE A 407 2.15 24.91 13.09
CA ILE A 407 1.90 23.52 12.69
C ILE A 407 0.65 23.07 13.45
N ASP A 408 -0.30 22.47 12.72
CA ASP A 408 -1.14 21.32 13.15
C ASP A 408 -1.76 20.58 11.94
#